data_AF-A0A1I8MW73-F1
#
_entry.id   AF-A0A1I8MW73-F1
#
_cell.length_a   1.000
_cell.length_b   1.000
_cell.length_c   1.000
_cell.angle_alpha   90.00
_cell.angle_beta   90.00
_cell.angle_gamma   90.00
#
_symmetry.space_group_name_H-M   'P 1'
#
loop_
_entity.id
_entity.type
_entity.pdbx_description
1 polymer ?
#
loop_
_entity_poly.entity_id
_entity_poly.type
_entity_poly.pdbx_seq_one_letter_code
_entity_poly.pdbx_strand_id
1 'polypeptide(L)'
;MNAVTASLNGTRKEEIHMEQPKGLLLDSAAHGLERNVLKVNQKLAPYQCLLVPYEDDDAIIELCSHLQHVLQRSGLRVYNLEISTAKNITSILSKADLLGIPFTIIVKKVALKTGLLRLRNRDTTLSETVHISDLSPYINSIFKE
;
A
#
# COMPACT_ATOMS: atom_id res chain seq x y z
N MET A 1 -14.16 -25.42 59.41
CA MET A 1 -13.84 -26.21 58.21
C MET A 1 -15.01 -27.14 57.94
N ASN A 2 -15.83 -26.84 56.93
CA ASN A 2 -16.86 -27.73 56.39
C ASN A 2 -17.10 -27.35 54.93
N ALA A 3 -17.03 -28.33 54.03
CA ALA A 3 -17.58 -28.26 52.69
C ALA A 3 -19.07 -28.66 52.75
N VAL A 4 -19.90 -28.18 51.80
CA VAL A 4 -20.98 -28.94 51.10
C VAL A 4 -21.84 -28.01 50.20
N THR A 5 -21.99 -28.45 48.93
CA THR A 5 -23.05 -28.24 47.89
C THR A 5 -23.38 -26.83 47.38
N ALA A 6 -23.18 -26.49 46.09
CA ALA A 6 -23.82 -26.93 44.83
C ALA A 6 -25.19 -26.28 44.55
N SER A 7 -25.29 -25.42 43.51
CA SER A 7 -26.27 -25.56 42.41
C SER A 7 -26.32 -24.36 41.43
N LEU A 8 -26.25 -24.74 40.14
CA LEU A 8 -27.12 -24.33 39.03
C LEU A 8 -26.90 -23.02 38.24
N ASN A 9 -26.77 -23.27 36.93
CA ASN A 9 -27.21 -22.49 35.77
C ASN A 9 -26.40 -21.22 35.47
N GLY A 10 -25.67 -21.14 34.36
CA GLY A 10 -26.14 -21.46 33.01
C GLY A 10 -26.51 -20.13 32.35
N THR A 11 -25.58 -19.56 31.60
CA THR A 11 -25.86 -18.70 30.43
C THR A 11 -24.53 -18.46 29.71
N ARG A 12 -24.41 -19.05 28.52
CA ARG A 12 -23.39 -18.73 27.53
C ARG A 12 -23.38 -17.21 27.31
N LYS A 13 -22.27 -16.55 27.59
CA LYS A 13 -21.87 -15.36 26.86
C LYS A 13 -20.80 -15.81 25.86
N GLU A 14 -21.21 -16.03 24.61
CA GLU A 14 -20.27 -16.05 23.50
C GLU A 14 -19.87 -14.59 23.24
N GLU A 15 -18.86 -14.12 23.98
CA GLU A 15 -18.09 -12.97 23.54
C GLU A 15 -17.20 -13.44 22.40
N ILE A 16 -17.62 -13.15 21.18
CA ILE A 16 -16.74 -13.16 20.01
C ILE A 16 -15.71 -12.03 20.18
N HIS A 17 -14.67 -12.29 20.97
CA HIS A 17 -13.43 -11.55 20.87
C HIS A 17 -12.88 -11.82 19.48
N MET A 18 -13.10 -10.86 18.58
CA MET A 18 -12.51 -10.82 17.26
C MET A 18 -11.01 -10.53 17.42
N GLU A 19 -10.27 -11.51 17.95
CA GLU A 19 -8.82 -11.53 17.95
C GLU A 19 -8.38 -11.42 16.49
N GLN A 20 -7.84 -10.25 16.16
CA GLN A 20 -7.20 -9.94 14.89
C GLN A 20 -6.26 -11.09 14.53
N PRO A 21 -6.22 -11.55 13.26
CA PRO A 21 -5.37 -12.67 12.88
C PRO A 21 -3.90 -12.23 12.90
N LYS A 22 -3.29 -12.27 14.08
CA LYS A 22 -1.87 -11.95 14.33
C LYS A 22 -0.91 -12.90 13.58
N GLY A 23 -1.42 -14.03 13.06
CA GLY A 23 -0.61 -15.04 12.37
C GLY A 23 -0.05 -14.61 11.01
N LEU A 24 -0.72 -13.72 10.26
CA LEU A 24 -0.24 -13.32 8.92
C LEU A 24 0.86 -12.24 8.98
N LEU A 25 0.95 -11.50 10.08
CA LEU A 25 1.89 -10.37 10.22
C LEU A 25 3.29 -10.78 10.67
N LEU A 26 3.46 -11.97 11.29
CA LEU A 26 4.74 -12.34 11.91
C LEU A 26 5.77 -12.99 10.97
N ASP A 27 5.36 -13.58 9.84
CA ASP A 27 6.30 -14.37 9.01
C ASP A 27 7.15 -13.51 8.05
N SER A 28 6.75 -12.27 7.78
CA SER A 28 7.50 -11.36 6.90
C SER A 28 8.66 -10.62 7.59
N ALA A 29 8.84 -10.78 8.90
CA ALA A 29 9.87 -10.10 9.69
C ALA A 29 11.09 -11.01 9.94
N ALA A 30 11.64 -11.61 8.90
CA ALA A 30 12.85 -12.43 9.03
C ALA A 30 13.93 -12.06 7.99
N HIS A 31 15.03 -11.58 8.56
CA HIS A 31 16.41 -11.52 8.05
C HIS A 31 16.87 -10.32 7.19
N GLY A 32 17.65 -9.47 7.86
CA GLY A 32 18.75 -8.71 7.26
C GLY A 32 18.58 -7.20 7.29
N LEU A 33 19.19 -6.54 8.30
CA LEU A 33 19.50 -5.10 8.42
C LEU A 33 18.56 -4.06 7.72
N GLU A 34 17.90 -3.25 8.56
CA GLU A 34 17.54 -1.83 8.34
C GLU A 34 16.29 -1.42 7.54
N ARG A 35 15.36 -2.32 7.16
CA ARG A 35 14.01 -1.85 6.74
C ARG A 35 12.89 -2.74 7.25
N ASN A 36 11.95 -2.12 7.98
CA ASN A 36 10.65 -2.72 8.30
C ASN A 36 9.77 -2.73 7.04
N VAL A 37 10.01 -3.69 6.14
CA VAL A 37 9.19 -3.92 4.96
C VAL A 37 8.16 -4.98 5.28
N LEU A 38 6.87 -4.65 5.17
CA LEU A 38 5.82 -5.66 5.22
C LEU A 38 5.84 -6.42 3.88
N LYS A 39 6.50 -7.59 3.86
CA LYS A 39 6.48 -8.53 2.73
C LYS A 39 5.15 -9.29 2.69
N VAL A 40 4.05 -8.57 2.56
CA VAL A 40 2.74 -9.18 2.26
C VAL A 40 2.74 -9.60 0.79
N ASN A 41 2.16 -10.76 0.50
CA ASN A 41 1.90 -11.21 -0.87
C ASN A 41 1.17 -10.09 -1.63
N GLN A 42 1.68 -9.71 -2.81
CA GLN A 42 1.21 -8.53 -3.55
C GLN A 42 -0.32 -8.56 -3.79
N LYS A 43 -0.94 -9.75 -3.94
CA LYS A 43 -2.39 -9.90 -4.12
C LYS A 43 -3.21 -9.56 -2.86
N LEU A 44 -2.62 -9.70 -1.68
CA LEU A 44 -3.24 -9.43 -0.37
C LEU A 44 -2.94 -8.03 0.16
N ALA A 45 -2.16 -7.22 -0.55
CA ALA A 45 -1.87 -5.85 -0.13
C ALA A 45 -3.16 -5.00 -0.14
N PRO A 46 -3.40 -4.20 0.93
CA PRO A 46 -4.59 -3.35 1.02
C PRO A 46 -4.67 -2.34 -0.13
N TYR A 47 -3.49 -1.88 -0.59
CA TYR A 47 -3.34 -1.01 -1.74
C TYR A 47 -2.30 -1.60 -2.70
N GLN A 48 -2.56 -1.47 -4.00
CA GLN A 48 -1.73 -1.99 -5.09
C GLN A 48 -0.71 -0.96 -5.57
N CYS A 49 -1.05 0.33 -5.51
CA CYS A 49 -0.14 1.39 -5.89
C CYS A 49 -0.36 2.69 -5.10
N LEU A 50 0.64 3.56 -5.16
CA LEU A 50 0.65 4.91 -4.58
C LEU A 50 1.15 5.91 -5.63
N LEU A 51 0.55 7.09 -5.72
CA LEU A 51 1.07 8.21 -6.51
C LEU A 51 1.76 9.24 -5.63
N VAL A 52 2.91 9.71 -6.09
CA VAL A 52 3.70 10.71 -5.38
C VAL A 52 4.21 11.77 -6.36
N PRO A 53 3.88 13.05 -6.17
CA PRO A 53 4.57 14.13 -6.89
C PRO A 53 6.01 14.23 -6.38
N TYR A 54 6.97 14.38 -7.29
CA TYR A 54 8.37 14.57 -6.92
C TYR A 54 8.68 16.03 -6.58
N GLU A 55 8.01 16.97 -7.25
CA GLU A 55 8.11 18.41 -7.00
C GLU A 55 6.77 18.97 -6.52
N ASP A 56 6.82 19.99 -5.66
CA ASP A 56 5.66 20.77 -5.19
C ASP A 56 5.29 21.80 -6.25
N ASP A 57 4.50 21.36 -7.24
CA ASP A 57 4.06 22.15 -8.39
C ASP A 57 2.59 21.81 -8.69
N ASP A 58 1.73 22.83 -8.75
CA ASP A 58 0.29 22.66 -8.90
C ASP A 58 -0.09 21.79 -10.11
N ALA A 59 0.61 21.93 -11.24
CA ALA A 59 0.32 21.14 -12.43
C ALA A 59 0.65 19.65 -12.23
N ILE A 60 1.67 19.33 -11.42
CA ILE A 60 2.00 17.95 -11.07
C ILE A 60 0.96 17.39 -10.10
N ILE A 61 0.54 18.20 -9.12
CA ILE A 61 -0.50 17.82 -8.15
C ILE A 61 -1.82 17.51 -8.86
N GLU A 62 -2.22 18.36 -9.81
CA GLU A 62 -3.39 18.14 -10.66
C GLU A 62 -3.25 16.87 -11.52
N LEU A 63 -2.09 16.64 -12.13
CA LEU A 63 -1.82 15.42 -12.90
C LEU A 63 -1.89 14.17 -12.02
N CYS A 64 -1.32 14.22 -10.80
CA CYS A 64 -1.40 13.13 -9.83
C CYS A 64 -2.86 12.83 -9.44
N SER A 65 -3.64 13.87 -9.17
CA SER A 65 -5.07 13.73 -8.87
C SER A 65 -5.80 13.08 -10.04
N HIS A 66 -5.61 13.57 -11.27
CA HIS A 66 -6.22 12.99 -12.46
C HIS A 66 -5.86 11.52 -12.63
N LEU A 67 -4.57 11.18 -12.52
CA LEU A 67 -4.10 9.81 -12.66
C LEU A 67 -4.64 8.87 -11.59
N GLN A 68 -4.77 9.36 -10.35
CA GLN A 68 -5.37 8.59 -9.28
C GLN A 68 -6.80 8.17 -9.64
N HIS A 69 -7.62 9.10 -10.17
CA HIS A 69 -8.97 8.80 -10.62
C HIS A 69 -8.98 7.78 -11.78
N VAL A 70 -8.08 7.93 -12.76
CA VAL A 70 -7.97 7.00 -13.90
C VAL A 70 -7.62 5.59 -13.42
N LEU A 71 -6.65 5.46 -12.52
CA LEU A 71 -6.21 4.17 -11.99
C LEU A 71 -7.29 3.51 -11.14
N GLN A 72 -7.95 4.27 -10.27
CA GLN A 72 -9.09 3.78 -9.48
C GLN A 72 -10.24 3.30 -10.38
N ARG A 73 -10.54 4.06 -11.44
CA ARG A 73 -11.58 3.68 -12.43
C ARG A 73 -11.21 2.43 -13.23
N SER A 74 -9.91 2.13 -13.35
CA SER A 74 -9.43 0.86 -13.94
C SER A 74 -9.49 -0.34 -12.99
N GLY A 75 -9.97 -0.15 -11.75
CA GLY A 75 -10.13 -1.21 -10.74
C GLY A 75 -8.93 -1.37 -9.81
N LEU A 76 -7.91 -0.51 -9.90
CA LEU A 76 -6.73 -0.56 -9.04
C LEU A 76 -7.02 0.08 -7.67
N ARG A 77 -6.56 -0.57 -6.59
CA ARG A 77 -6.61 -0.02 -5.24
C ARG A 77 -5.45 0.95 -5.04
N VAL A 78 -5.70 2.25 -5.20
CA VAL A 78 -4.69 3.30 -5.04
C VAL A 78 -4.71 3.86 -3.62
N TYR A 79 -3.57 3.88 -2.94
CA TYR A 79 -3.42 4.57 -1.65
C TYR A 79 -3.49 6.08 -1.86
N ASN A 80 -4.42 6.73 -1.16
CA ASN A 80 -4.54 8.19 -1.19
C ASN A 80 -3.61 8.80 -0.14
N LEU A 81 -2.46 9.27 -0.58
CA LEU A 81 -1.63 10.16 0.24
C LEU A 81 -2.10 11.59 0.00
N GLU A 82 -2.36 12.35 1.05
CA GLU A 82 -2.61 13.79 0.90
C GLU A 82 -1.42 14.40 0.16
N ILE A 83 -1.66 14.77 -1.10
CA ILE A 83 -0.61 15.12 -2.07
C ILE A 83 0.25 16.29 -1.56
N SER A 84 -0.33 17.15 -0.71
CA SER A 84 0.32 18.28 -0.02
C SER A 84 1.42 17.89 0.99
N THR A 85 1.52 16.62 1.40
CA THR A 85 2.54 16.15 2.38
C THR A 85 3.85 15.67 1.75
N ALA A 86 4.04 15.85 0.44
CA ALA A 86 5.20 15.34 -0.31
C ALA A 86 6.53 16.10 -0.11
N LYS A 87 6.86 16.50 1.12
CA LYS A 87 8.11 17.23 1.40
C LYS A 87 9.36 16.34 1.36
N ASN A 88 9.21 15.02 1.51
CA ASN A 88 10.33 14.08 1.49
C ASN A 88 9.94 12.75 0.84
N ILE A 89 10.40 12.52 -0.39
CA ILE A 89 10.14 11.30 -1.16
C ILE A 89 10.63 10.04 -0.42
N THR A 90 11.80 10.08 0.23
CA THR A 90 12.36 8.92 0.93
C THR A 90 11.45 8.47 2.08
N SER A 91 10.91 9.41 2.85
CA SER A 91 9.95 9.12 3.93
C SER A 91 8.69 8.45 3.38
N ILE A 92 8.19 8.93 2.24
CA ILE A 92 7.01 8.36 1.59
C ILE A 92 7.29 6.95 1.07
N LEU A 93 8.44 6.72 0.45
CA LEU A 93 8.84 5.38 0.00
C LEU A 93 8.96 4.41 1.18
N SER A 94 9.56 4.84 2.28
CA SER A 94 9.62 4.03 3.51
C SER A 94 8.23 3.73 4.08
N LYS A 95 7.32 4.71 4.06
CA LYS A 95 5.92 4.51 4.48
C LYS A 95 5.18 3.55 3.54
N ALA A 96 5.40 3.64 2.24
CA ALA A 96 4.82 2.73 1.26
C ALA A 96 5.34 1.29 1.46
N ASP A 97 6.64 1.13 1.69
CA ASP A 97 7.27 -0.15 2.01
C ASP A 97 6.71 -0.75 3.32
N LEU A 98 6.49 0.10 4.35
CA LEU A 98 5.89 -0.29 5.62
C LEU A 98 4.42 -0.69 5.46
N LEU A 99 3.65 0.02 4.63
CA LEU A 99 2.26 -0.33 4.32
C LEU A 99 2.13 -1.53 3.35
N GLY A 100 3.25 -2.05 2.88
CA GLY A 100 3.29 -3.18 1.95
C GLY A 100 2.76 -2.84 0.55
N ILE A 101 2.79 -1.56 0.14
CA ILE A 101 2.33 -1.13 -1.19
C ILE A 101 3.35 -1.60 -2.25
N PRO A 102 2.97 -2.47 -3.21
CA PRO A 102 3.92 -3.06 -4.16
C PRO A 102 4.54 -2.04 -5.13
N PHE A 103 3.73 -1.08 -5.62
CA PHE A 103 4.16 -0.12 -6.63
C PHE A 103 4.04 1.32 -6.15
N THR A 104 5.11 2.11 -6.35
CA THR A 104 5.06 3.57 -6.17
C THR A 104 5.29 4.29 -7.50
N ILE A 105 4.33 5.11 -7.89
CA ILE A 105 4.36 5.92 -9.11
C ILE A 105 4.86 7.31 -8.73
N ILE A 106 6.03 7.67 -9.24
CA ILE A 106 6.68 8.95 -8.98
C ILE A 106 6.48 9.82 -10.22
N VAL A 107 5.74 10.92 -10.03
CA VAL A 107 5.42 11.88 -11.09
C VAL A 107 6.36 13.06 -10.98
N LYS A 108 7.16 13.29 -12.03
CA LYS A 108 8.10 14.40 -12.12
C LYS A 108 7.57 15.47 -13.07
N LYS A 109 8.09 16.69 -12.98
CA LYS A 109 7.75 17.79 -13.91
C LYS A 109 7.91 17.43 -15.39
N VAL A 110 8.87 16.57 -15.73
CA VAL A 110 9.08 16.10 -17.11
C VAL A 110 7.87 15.33 -17.67
N ALA A 111 7.09 14.68 -16.80
CA ALA A 111 5.90 13.91 -17.20
C ALA A 111 4.82 14.77 -17.85
N LEU A 112 4.73 16.06 -17.48
CA LEU A 112 3.79 17.02 -18.10
C LEU A 112 4.07 17.23 -19.59
N LYS A 113 5.32 17.02 -20.03
CA LYS A 113 5.74 17.19 -21.43
C LYS A 113 5.86 15.86 -22.17
N THR A 114 6.35 14.82 -21.50
CA THR A 114 6.71 13.55 -22.15
C THR A 114 5.71 12.43 -21.90
N GLY A 115 4.81 12.56 -20.92
CA GLY A 115 3.92 11.47 -20.50
C GLY A 115 4.65 10.32 -19.79
N LEU A 116 5.94 10.48 -19.47
CA LEU A 116 6.75 9.43 -18.86
C LEU A 116 6.77 9.56 -17.33
N LEU A 117 6.44 8.46 -16.65
CA LEU A 117 6.38 8.33 -15.20
C LEU A 117 7.42 7.33 -14.72
N ARG A 118 7.82 7.41 -13.46
CA ARG A 118 8.67 6.38 -12.84
C ARG A 118 7.85 5.46 -11.98
N LEU A 119 7.94 4.16 -12.23
CA LEU A 119 7.27 3.12 -11.47
C LEU A 119 8.31 2.35 -10.65
N ARG A 120 8.31 2.54 -9.33
CA ARG A 120 9.18 1.82 -8.40
C ARG A 120 8.50 0.55 -7.91
N ASN A 121 9.21 -0.58 -7.99
CA ASN A 121 8.83 -1.83 -7.36
C ASN A 121 9.40 -1.89 -5.93
N ARG A 122 8.55 -2.19 -4.94
CA ARG A 122 8.93 -2.34 -3.53
C ARG A 122 9.99 -3.42 -3.31
N ASP A 123 9.83 -4.57 -3.96
CA ASP A 123 10.62 -5.78 -3.68
C ASP A 123 12.03 -5.69 -4.29
N THR A 124 12.14 -5.20 -5.52
CA THR A 124 13.45 -5.03 -6.20
C THR A 124 14.08 -3.67 -5.93
N THR A 125 13.30 -2.71 -5.44
CA THR A 125 13.65 -1.28 -5.32
C THR A 125 14.01 -0.59 -6.64
N LEU A 126 13.91 -1.31 -7.77
CA LEU A 126 14.16 -0.79 -9.10
C LEU A 126 13.03 0.15 -9.52
N SER A 127 13.37 1.17 -10.30
CA SER A 127 12.39 2.07 -10.90
C SER A 127 12.48 1.99 -12.42
N GLU A 128 11.35 1.69 -13.05
CA GLU A 128 11.20 1.64 -14.50
C GLU A 128 10.53 2.92 -14.99
N THR A 129 10.77 3.29 -16.24
CA THR A 129 10.10 4.41 -16.89
C THR A 129 8.93 3.87 -17.70
N VAL A 130 7.71 4.31 -17.39
CA VAL A 130 6.48 3.81 -18.00
C VAL A 130 5.67 4.99 -18.54
N HIS A 131 5.09 4.85 -19.73
CA HIS A 131 4.21 5.85 -20.28
C HIS A 131 2.85 5.86 -19.55
N ILE A 132 2.27 7.04 -19.39
CA ILE A 132 1.00 7.25 -18.67
C ILE A 132 -0.15 6.34 -19.17
N SER A 133 -0.21 6.08 -20.48
CA SER A 133 -1.23 5.22 -21.10
C SER A 133 -1.04 3.73 -20.78
N ASP A 134 0.20 3.30 -20.56
CA ASP A 134 0.54 1.88 -20.32
C ASP A 134 0.53 1.54 -18.83
N LEU A 135 0.41 2.53 -17.96
CA LEU A 135 0.51 2.37 -16.52
C LEU A 135 -0.57 1.44 -15.95
N SER A 136 -1.84 1.71 -16.26
CA SER A 136 -2.97 0.89 -15.79
C SER A 136 -2.91 -0.56 -16.30
N PRO A 137 -2.75 -0.84 -17.62
CA PRO A 137 -2.68 -2.21 -18.10
C PRO A 137 -1.44 -2.95 -17.55
N TYR A 138 -0.29 -2.27 -17.43
CA TYR A 138 0.92 -2.85 -16.85
C TYR A 138 0.68 -3.31 -15.40
N ILE A 139 0.21 -2.42 -14.53
CA ILE A 139 -0.04 -2.77 -13.12
C ILE A 139 -1.09 -3.87 -13.02
N ASN A 140 -2.18 -3.77 -13.80
CA ASN A 140 -3.22 -4.80 -13.80
C ASN A 140 -2.72 -6.17 -14.24
N SER A 141 -1.78 -6.26 -15.18
CA SER A 141 -1.22 -7.55 -15.62
C SER A 141 -0.55 -8.32 -14.49
N ILE A 142 0.10 -7.61 -13.56
CA ILE A 142 0.83 -8.20 -12.43
C ILE A 142 -0.13 -8.75 -11.35
N PHE A 143 -1.31 -8.17 -11.20
CA PHE A 143 -2.30 -8.60 -10.19
C PHE A 143 -3.39 -9.55 -10.72
N LYS A 144 -3.46 -9.77 -12.03
CA LYS A 144 -4.48 -10.63 -12.67
C LYS A 144 -4.06 -12.08 -12.87
N GLU A 145 -2.77 -12.39 -12.73
CA GLU A 145 -2.30 -13.77 -12.51
C GLU A 145 -2.70 -14.24 -11.11
#